data_AF-A0A4Y4KHK5-F1
#
_entry.id   AF-A0A4Y4KHK5-F1
#
_cell.length_a   1.000
_cell.length_b   1.000
_cell.length_c   1.000
_cell.angle_alpha   90.00
_cell.angle_beta   90.00
_cell.angle_gamma   90.00
#
_symmetry.space_group_name_H-M   'P 1'
#
loop_
_entity.id
_entity.type
_entity.pdbx_description
1 polymer ?
#
loop_
_entity_poly.entity_id
_entity_poly.type
_entity_poly.pdbx_seq_one_letter_code
_entity_poly.pdbx_strand_id
1 'polypeptide(L)'
;MSDLDVLRARRAVRRAARQLAEDAPQLARGSAAAYRAGLAVRAAALHRATLAAWSSGIPEDVIAADGHLPRAVVRRWIAAGYPSRRACDSHR
;
A
#
# COMPACT_ATOMS: atom_id res chain seq x y z
N MET A 1 10.83 -6.64 -16.91
CA MET A 1 11.09 -5.84 -15.70
C MET A 1 12.38 -6.32 -15.07
N SER A 2 13.28 -5.43 -14.64
CA SER A 2 14.60 -5.83 -14.13
C SER A 2 14.56 -6.13 -12.63
N ASP A 3 15.54 -6.90 -12.12
CA ASP A 3 15.69 -7.17 -10.68
C ASP A 3 15.85 -5.88 -9.86
N LEU A 4 16.44 -4.84 -10.46
CA LEU A 4 16.55 -3.51 -9.84
C LEU A 4 15.18 -2.85 -9.65
N ASP A 5 14.26 -3.02 -10.58
CA ASP A 5 12.90 -2.47 -10.48
C ASP A 5 12.12 -3.16 -9.35
N VAL A 6 12.28 -4.48 -9.22
CA VAL A 6 11.70 -5.26 -8.11
C VAL A 6 12.24 -4.77 -6.77
N LEU A 7 13.56 -4.61 -6.65
CA LEU A 7 14.19 -4.14 -5.41
C LEU A 7 13.78 -2.71 -5.05
N ARG A 8 13.64 -1.82 -6.04
CA ARG A 8 13.16 -0.45 -5.84
C ARG A 8 11.72 -0.43 -5.34
N ALA A 9 10.83 -1.19 -5.96
CA ALA A 9 9.43 -1.29 -5.55
C ALA A 9 9.29 -1.84 -4.12
N ARG A 10 10.02 -2.92 -3.78
CA ARG A 10 10.05 -3.47 -2.41
C ARG A 10 10.57 -2.46 -1.38
N ARG A 11 11.64 -1.73 -1.70
CA ARG A 11 12.17 -0.67 -0.82
C ARG A 11 11.18 0.47 -0.63
N ALA A 12 10.42 0.85 -1.65
CA ALA A 12 9.39 1.87 -1.54
C ALA A 12 8.28 1.46 -0.55
N VAL A 13 7.80 0.22 -0.64
CA VAL A 13 6.80 -0.33 0.31
C VAL A 13 7.33 -0.31 1.74
N ARG A 14 8.54 -0.83 1.97
CA ARG A 14 9.16 -0.83 3.31
C ARG A 14 9.34 0.56 3.89
N ARG A 15 9.77 1.53 3.07
CA ARG A 15 9.95 2.92 3.51
C ARG A 15 8.62 3.56 3.89
N ALA A 16 7.58 3.38 3.07
CA ALA A 16 6.25 3.91 3.37
C ALA A 16 5.66 3.31 4.65
N ALA A 17 5.85 2.00 4.88
CA ALA A 17 5.41 1.33 6.10
C ALA A 17 6.15 1.84 7.34
N ARG A 18 7.48 2.01 7.25
CA ARG A 18 8.28 2.58 8.35
C ARG A 18 7.88 4.00 8.68
N GLN A 19 7.70 4.86 7.68
CA GLN A 19 7.24 6.23 7.88
C GLN A 19 5.87 6.29 8.57
N LEU A 20 4.96 5.38 8.22
CA LEU A 20 3.66 5.31 8.89
C LEU A 20 3.81 4.95 10.38
N ALA A 21 4.70 4.02 10.72
CA ALA A 21 4.94 3.59 12.09
C ALA A 21 5.71 4.63 12.93
N GLU A 22 6.75 5.24 12.37
CA GLU A 22 7.62 6.22 13.05
C GLU A 22 6.91 7.56 13.29
N ASP A 23 6.05 7.98 12.37
CA ASP A 23 5.39 9.28 12.46
C ASP A 23 4.10 9.24 13.28
N ALA A 24 3.50 8.07 13.52
CA ALA A 24 2.32 7.93 14.37
C ALA A 24 2.48 8.59 15.76
N PRO A 25 3.57 8.38 16.52
CA PRO A 25 3.78 9.06 17.80
C PRO A 25 4.09 10.56 17.67
N GLN A 26 4.73 11.01 16.58
CA GLN A 26 5.05 12.43 16.39
C GLN A 26 3.83 13.25 15.98
N LEU A 27 2.96 12.68 15.15
CA LEU A 27 1.68 13.28 14.75
C LEU A 27 0.72 13.43 15.93
N ALA A 28 0.82 12.55 16.94
CA ALA A 28 -0.01 12.59 18.13
C ALA A 28 0.35 13.74 19.10
N ARG A 29 1.52 14.38 18.93
CA ARG A 29 1.92 15.58 19.71
C ARG A 29 1.23 16.87 19.27
N GLY A 30 0.54 16.86 18.13
CA GLY A 30 -0.27 17.98 17.65
C GLY A 30 -1.74 17.88 18.08
N SER A 31 -2.65 18.43 17.28
CA SER A 31 -4.10 18.23 17.44
C SER A 31 -4.56 16.91 16.81
N ALA A 32 -5.70 16.38 17.26
CA ALA A 32 -6.31 15.19 16.66
C ALA A 32 -6.58 15.34 15.15
N ALA A 33 -6.83 16.56 14.67
CA ALA A 33 -7.03 16.85 13.26
C ALA A 33 -5.73 16.72 12.46
N ALA A 34 -4.62 17.27 12.96
CA ALA A 34 -3.30 17.14 12.35
C ALA A 34 -2.83 15.67 12.35
N TYR A 35 -3.14 14.93 13.42
CA TYR A 35 -2.88 13.50 13.49
C TYR A 35 -3.61 12.72 12.39
N ARG A 36 -4.93 12.92 12.25
CA ARG A 36 -5.74 12.25 11.22
C ARG A 36 -5.30 12.61 9.80
N ALA A 37 -5.00 13.88 9.54
CA ALA A 37 -4.51 14.32 8.23
C ALA A 37 -3.14 13.70 7.91
N GLY A 38 -2.22 13.70 8.88
CA GLY A 38 -0.89 13.10 8.73
C GLY A 38 -0.94 11.58 8.51
N LEU A 39 -1.85 10.89 9.19
CA LEU A 39 -2.10 9.46 9.01
C LEU A 39 -2.67 9.17 7.61
N ALA A 40 -3.64 9.98 7.16
CA ALA A 40 -4.29 9.81 5.86
C ALA A 40 -3.30 9.95 4.69
N VAL A 41 -2.42 10.97 4.73
CA VAL A 41 -1.40 11.19 3.68
C VAL A 41 -0.45 9.99 3.59
N ARG A 42 -0.01 9.45 4.73
CA ARG A 42 0.93 8.32 4.78
C ARG A 42 0.28 7.00 4.40
N ALA A 43 -0.97 6.78 4.81
CA ALA A 43 -1.77 5.66 4.34
C ALA A 43 -1.96 5.70 2.82
N ALA A 44 -2.20 6.89 2.24
CA ALA A 44 -2.30 7.06 0.79
C ALA A 44 -0.96 6.82 0.07
N ALA A 45 0.17 7.18 0.67
CA ALA A 45 1.50 6.86 0.13
C ALA A 45 1.76 5.34 0.14
N LEU A 46 1.43 4.65 1.23
CA LEU A 46 1.57 3.20 1.35
C LEU A 46 0.64 2.45 0.38
N HIS A 47 -0.59 2.95 0.20
CA HIS A 47 -1.53 2.41 -0.79
C HIS A 47 -0.96 2.52 -2.21
N ARG A 48 -0.45 3.71 -2.60
CA ARG A 48 0.17 3.90 -3.92
C ARG A 48 1.38 3.00 -4.14
N ALA A 49 2.26 2.86 -3.15
CA ALA A 49 3.42 1.98 -3.22
C ALA A 49 3.02 0.50 -3.37
N THR A 50 1.96 0.08 -2.67
CA THR A 50 1.39 -1.27 -2.75
C THR A 50 0.86 -1.58 -4.15
N LEU A 51 0.07 -0.66 -4.72
CA LEU A 51 -0.45 -0.82 -6.07
C LEU A 51 0.66 -0.83 -7.13
N ALA A 52 1.66 0.05 -7.00
CA ALA A 52 2.80 0.07 -7.90
C ALA A 52 3.57 -1.26 -7.84
N ALA A 53 3.89 -1.76 -6.65
CA ALA A 53 4.57 -3.05 -6.47
C ALA A 53 3.77 -4.23 -7.05
N TRP A 54 2.45 -4.22 -6.87
CA TRP A 54 1.57 -5.23 -7.47
C TRP A 54 1.53 -5.13 -8.99
N SER A 55 1.41 -3.93 -9.55
CA SER A 55 1.43 -3.72 -11.02
C SER A 55 2.76 -4.12 -11.66
N SER A 56 3.84 -4.07 -10.88
CA SER A 56 5.15 -4.60 -11.24
C SER A 56 5.21 -6.14 -11.17
N GLY A 57 4.20 -6.84 -10.66
CA GLY A 57 4.18 -8.29 -10.56
C GLY A 57 4.82 -8.85 -9.30
N ILE A 58 5.02 -8.03 -8.26
CA ILE A 58 5.45 -8.52 -6.95
C ILE A 58 4.26 -9.23 -6.28
N PRO A 59 4.44 -10.46 -5.77
CA PRO A 59 3.38 -11.20 -5.09
C PRO A 59 2.80 -10.48 -3.87
N GLU A 60 1.50 -10.67 -3.61
CA GLU A 60 0.77 -10.01 -2.52
C GLU A 60 1.35 -10.33 -1.12
N ASP A 61 1.90 -11.53 -0.91
CA ASP A 61 2.48 -11.99 0.33
C ASP A 61 3.81 -11.28 0.62
N VAL A 62 4.61 -11.06 -0.42
CA VAL A 62 5.85 -10.27 -0.33
C VAL A 62 5.52 -8.82 -0.02
N ILE A 63 4.50 -8.24 -0.67
CA ILE A 63 4.07 -6.86 -0.40
C ILE A 63 3.50 -6.72 1.02
N ALA A 64 2.69 -7.69 1.48
CA ALA A 64 2.14 -7.71 2.82
C ALA A 64 3.26 -7.78 3.89
N ALA A 65 4.25 -8.65 3.67
CA ALA A 65 5.41 -8.75 4.54
C ALA A 65 6.24 -7.46 4.56
N ASP A 66 6.56 -6.91 3.38
CA ASP A 66 7.35 -5.68 3.25
C ASP A 66 6.60 -4.44 3.79
N GLY A 67 5.27 -4.44 3.72
CA GLY A 67 4.41 -3.36 4.20
C GLY A 67 4.00 -3.49 5.67
N HIS A 68 4.30 -4.63 6.32
CA HIS A 68 3.73 -5.00 7.62
C HIS A 68 2.20 -4.87 7.69
N LEU A 69 1.53 -5.21 6.59
CA LEU A 69 0.08 -5.13 6.44
C LEU A 69 -0.53 -6.53 6.49
N PRO A 70 -1.75 -6.69 7.05
CA PRO A 70 -2.51 -7.90 6.87
C PRO A 70 -2.78 -8.13 5.37
N ARG A 71 -2.64 -9.38 4.90
CA ARG A 71 -2.91 -9.75 3.49
C ARG A 71 -4.29 -9.31 3.01
N ALA A 72 -5.30 -9.34 3.89
CA ALA A 72 -6.65 -8.88 3.58
C ALA A 72 -6.71 -7.39 3.20
N VAL A 73 -5.87 -6.55 3.81
CA VAL A 73 -5.78 -5.11 3.48
C VAL A 73 -5.17 -4.93 2.11
N VAL A 74 -4.06 -5.62 1.82
CA VAL A 74 -3.39 -5.59 0.51
C VAL A 74 -4.33 -6.06 -0.59
N ARG A 75 -5.05 -7.17 -0.38
CA ARG A 75 -6.07 -7.67 -1.32
C ARG A 75 -7.17 -6.66 -1.57
N ARG A 76 -7.70 -6.04 -0.51
CA ARG A 76 -8.75 -5.02 -0.64
C ARG A 76 -8.25 -3.81 -1.45
N TRP A 77 -7.01 -3.38 -1.23
CA TRP A 77 -6.42 -2.26 -1.97
C TRP A 77 -6.22 -2.59 -3.45
N ILE A 78 -5.69 -3.77 -3.76
CA ILE A 78 -5.57 -4.26 -5.14
C ILE A 78 -6.97 -4.31 -5.80
N ALA A 79 -7.96 -4.87 -5.11
CA ALA A 79 -9.33 -4.97 -5.60
C ALA A 79 -10.03 -3.61 -5.75
N ALA A 80 -9.65 -2.58 -4.97
CA ALA A 80 -10.18 -1.23 -5.09
C ALA A 80 -9.47 -0.39 -6.17
N GLY A 81 -8.18 -0.65 -6.41
CA GLY A 81 -7.37 -0.01 -7.46
C GLY A 81 -7.67 -0.52 -8.86
N TYR A 82 -8.29 -1.70 -8.98
CA TYR A 82 -8.89 -2.19 -10.21
C TYR A 82 -10.41 -2.12 -10.07
N PRO A 83 -11.12 -1.17 -10.71
CA PRO A 83 -12.57 -1.30 -10.82
C PRO A 83 -12.82 -2.66 -11.46
N SER A 84 -13.59 -3.49 -10.78
CA SER A 84 -13.86 -4.87 -11.14
C SER A 84 -14.17 -4.97 -12.64
N ARG A 85 -13.21 -5.44 -13.43
CA ARG A 85 -13.45 -5.82 -14.84
C ARG A 85 -14.26 -7.14 -14.93
N ARG A 86 -15.01 -7.48 -13.88
CA ARG A 86 -15.74 -8.73 -13.67
C ARG A 86 -17.26 -8.54 -13.64
N ALA A 87 -17.77 -7.58 -14.39
CA ALA A 87 -19.21 -7.47 -14.69
C ALA A 87 -19.57 -7.94 -16.12
N CYS A 88 -18.65 -8.52 -16.89
CA CYS A 88 -18.96 -8.97 -18.27
C CYS A 88 -18.74 -10.46 -18.59
N ASP A 89 -18.39 -11.33 -17.63
CA ASP A 89 -18.41 -12.78 -17.87
C ASP A 89 -19.58 -13.43 -17.12
N SER A 90 -20.79 -13.04 -17.52
CA SER A 90 -22.02 -13.77 -17.22
C SER A 90 -23.05 -13.46 -18.30
N HIS A 91 -22.79 -13.95 -19.52
CA HIS A 91 -23.79 -14.39 -20.51
C HIS A 91 -23.08 -14.66 -21.85
N ARG A 92 -22.73 -15.92 -22.12
CA ARG A 92 -23.50 -16.87 -22.93
C ARG A 92 -22.58 -17.88 -23.61
#